data_AF-A0A0G1RQP4-F1
#
_entry.id   AF-A0A0G1RQP4-F1
#
_cell.length_a   1.000
_cell.length_b   1.000
_cell.length_c   1.000
_cell.angle_alpha   90.00
_cell.angle_beta   90.00
_cell.angle_gamma   90.00
#
_symmetry.space_group_name_H-M   'P 1'
#
loop_
_entity.id
_entity.type
_entity.pdbx_description
1 polymer ?
#
loop_
_entity_poly.entity_id
_entity_poly.type
_entity_poly.pdbx_seq_one_letter_code
_entity_poly.pdbx_strand_id
1 'polypeptide(L)' 'MRETDPLPKDPPLQPNNPDVERVLFGGLDDNTLRKRGLDPREVTNWGISLFRGKIPKGFETLEDFEKHVQSKIKKEES' A
#
# COMPACT_ATOMS: atom_id res chain seq x y z
N MET A 1 -19.38 -25.12 4.51
CA MET A 1 -19.74 -23.80 3.99
C MET A 1 -18.54 -22.91 4.19
N ARG A 2 -17.97 -22.29 3.15
CA ARG A 2 -16.88 -21.33 3.36
C ARG A 2 -17.54 -20.09 3.95
N GLU A 3 -17.30 -19.83 5.23
CA GLU A 3 -17.61 -18.56 5.87
C GLU A 3 -16.82 -17.51 5.08
N THR A 4 -17.49 -16.82 4.16
CA THR A 4 -16.95 -15.62 3.55
C THR A 4 -16.85 -14.61 4.67
N ASP A 5 -15.64 -14.39 5.18
CA ASP A 5 -15.32 -13.28 6.08
C ASP A 5 -16.11 -12.04 5.60
N PRO A 6 -16.93 -11.41 6.45
CA PRO A 6 -17.72 -10.27 6.04
C PRO A 6 -16.77 -9.21 5.48
N LEU A 7 -17.13 -8.64 4.32
CA LEU A 7 -16.40 -7.50 3.78
C LEU A 7 -16.22 -6.46 4.91
N PRO A 8 -15.05 -5.80 4.99
CA PRO A 8 -14.83 -4.74 5.97
C PRO A 8 -15.98 -3.72 5.88
N LYS A 9 -16.56 -3.38 7.03
CA LYS A 9 -17.68 -2.43 7.12
C LYS A 9 -17.25 -1.00 6.81
N ASP A 10 -15.97 -0.70 7.01
CA ASP A 10 -15.35 0.57 6.65
C ASP A 10 -15.02 0.60 5.17
N PRO A 11 -15.27 1.72 4.47
CA PRO A 11 -14.87 1.87 3.09
C PRO A 11 -13.33 1.76 2.97
N PRO A 12 -12.82 1.17 1.89
CA PRO A 12 -11.38 1.09 1.66
C PRO A 12 -10.79 2.51 1.60
N LEU A 13 -9.65 2.70 2.28
CA LEU A 13 -8.85 3.91 2.14
C LEU A 13 -8.10 3.84 0.81
N GLN A 14 -8.34 4.82 -0.06
CA GLN A 14 -7.67 4.91 -1.35
C GLN A 14 -6.55 5.96 -1.26
N PRO A 15 -5.33 5.63 -1.71
CA PRO A 15 -4.30 6.63 -1.92
C PRO A 15 -4.80 7.72 -2.87
N ASN A 16 -4.47 8.97 -2.61
CA ASN A 16 -4.70 10.08 -3.53
C ASN A 16 -3.68 10.09 -4.69
N ASN A 17 -2.54 9.40 -4.52
CA ASN A 17 -1.49 9.34 -5.53
C ASN A 17 -1.57 8.05 -6.39
N PRO A 18 -1.65 8.17 -7.73
CA PRO A 18 -1.78 7.02 -8.62
C PRO A 18 -0.54 6.11 -8.66
N ASP A 19 0.66 6.64 -8.43
CA ASP A 19 1.87 5.82 -8.32
C ASP A 19 1.87 4.96 -7.05
N VAL A 20 1.40 5.54 -5.95
CA VAL A 20 1.21 4.82 -4.67
C VAL A 20 0.13 3.75 -4.83
N GLU A 21 -1.00 4.08 -5.46
CA GLU A 21 -2.04 3.10 -5.77
C GLU A 21 -1.51 1.95 -6.62
N ARG A 22 -0.70 2.25 -7.64
CA ARG A 22 -0.08 1.23 -8.50
C ARG A 22 0.91 0.33 -7.76
N VAL A 23 1.66 0.86 -6.78
CA VAL A 23 2.54 0.06 -5.92
C VAL A 23 1.73 -0.91 -5.05
N LEU A 24 0.60 -0.44 -4.51
CA LEU A 24 -0.17 -1.17 -3.50
C LEU A 24 -1.19 -2.15 -4.09
N PHE A 25 -1.81 -1.77 -5.20
CA PHE A 25 -2.93 -2.49 -5.83
C PHE A 25 -2.63 -2.89 -7.28
N GLY A 26 -1.65 -2.24 -7.93
CA GLY A 26 -1.28 -2.49 -9.33
C GLY A 26 -0.32 -3.66 -9.56
N GLY A 27 0.09 -4.37 -8.52
CA GLY A 27 0.84 -5.63 -8.66
C GLY A 27 2.22 -5.44 -9.28
N LEU A 28 3.02 -4.48 -8.80
CA LEU A 28 4.44 -4.46 -9.11
C LEU A 28 5.07 -5.79 -8.69
N ASP A 29 5.91 -6.35 -9.55
CA ASP A 29 6.65 -7.56 -9.23
C ASP A 29 7.63 -7.32 -8.07
N ASP A 30 7.91 -8.39 -7.33
CA ASP A 30 8.80 -8.36 -6.15
C ASP A 30 10.16 -7.72 -6.45
N ASN A 31 10.68 -7.88 -7.66
CA ASN A 31 11.98 -7.34 -8.04
C ASN A 31 11.93 -5.82 -8.19
N THR A 32 10.88 -5.29 -8.83
CA THR A 32 10.63 -3.86 -8.94
C THR A 32 10.40 -3.21 -7.56
N LEU A 33 9.67 -3.87 -6.66
CA LEU A 33 9.49 -3.38 -5.29
C LEU A 33 10.82 -3.32 -4.53
N ARG A 34 11.63 -4.38 -4.61
CA ARG A 34 12.95 -4.44 -3.96
C ARG A 34 13.91 -3.39 -4.49
N LYS A 35 13.92 -3.10 -5.80
CA LYS A 35 14.72 -2.01 -6.40
C LYS A 35 14.36 -0.65 -5.84
N ARG A 36 13.07 -0.43 -5.58
CA ARG A 36 12.54 0.77 -4.92
C ARG A 36 12.77 0.79 -3.40
N GLY A 37 13.45 -0.22 -2.86
CA GLY A 37 13.68 -0.35 -1.41
C GLY A 37 12.39 -0.59 -0.61
N LEU A 38 11.38 -1.19 -1.25
CA LEU A 38 10.13 -1.62 -0.64
C LEU A 38 10.13 -3.14 -0.50
N ASP A 39 9.75 -3.64 0.68
CA ASP A 39 9.57 -5.07 0.86
C ASP A 39 8.20 -5.52 0.31
N PRO A 40 8.13 -6.53 -0.57
CA PRO A 40 6.86 -6.99 -1.16
C PRO A 40 5.82 -7.45 -0.13
N ARG A 41 6.26 -8.01 1.01
CA ARG A 41 5.35 -8.45 2.07
C ARG A 41 4.79 -7.27 2.85
N GLU A 42 5.61 -6.25 3.10
CA GLU A 42 5.14 -5.00 3.70
C GLU A 42 4.12 -4.30 2.80
N VAL A 43 4.42 -4.17 1.50
CA VAL A 43 3.51 -3.58 0.51
C VAL A 43 2.17 -4.33 0.47
N THR A 44 2.21 -5.66 0.48
CA THR A 44 0.99 -6.49 0.53
C THR A 44 0.18 -6.21 1.82
N ASN A 45 0.84 -6.15 2.97
CA ASN A 45 0.19 -5.84 4.25
C ASN A 45 -0.40 -4.42 4.28
N TRP A 46 0.25 -3.45 3.64
CA TRP A 46 -0.25 -2.09 3.51
C TRP A 46 -1.49 -2.05 2.63
N GLY A 47 -1.48 -2.73 1.48
CA GLY A 47 -2.65 -2.86 0.61
C GLY A 47 -3.85 -3.49 1.33
N ILE A 48 -3.62 -4.55 2.12
CA ILE A 48 -4.67 -5.18 2.95
C ILE A 48 -5.19 -4.22 4.04
N SER A 49 -4.30 -3.48 4.70
CA SER A 49 -4.69 -2.50 5.72
C SER A 49 -5.61 -1.43 5.12
N LEU A 50 -5.22 -0.86 3.99
CA LEU A 50 -5.99 0.14 3.28
C LEU A 50 -7.31 -0.40 2.74
N PHE A 51 -7.32 -1.63 2.20
CA PHE A 51 -8.54 -2.30 1.78
C PHE A 51 -9.54 -2.49 2.94
N ARG A 52 -9.03 -2.62 4.17
CA ARG A 52 -9.83 -2.70 5.40
C ARG A 52 -10.17 -1.32 6.00
N GLY A 53 -9.87 -0.23 5.29
CA GLY A 53 -10.12 1.13 5.78
C GLY A 53 -9.14 1.59 6.87
N LYS A 54 -7.97 0.94 7.00
CA LYS A 54 -7.00 1.19 8.07
C LYS A 54 -5.69 1.74 7.54
N ILE A 55 -5.13 2.69 8.26
CA ILE A 55 -3.78 3.19 7.98
C ILE A 55 -2.77 2.09 8.34
N PRO A 56 -1.78 1.82 7.47
CA PRO A 56 -0.70 0.89 7.77
C PRO A 56 0.00 1.17 9.10
N LYS A 57 0.32 0.12 9.83
CA LYS A 57 0.99 0.25 11.13
C LYS A 57 2.35 0.95 10.96
N GLY A 58 2.61 1.95 11.81
CA GLY A 58 3.83 2.77 11.76
C GLY A 58 3.61 4.14 11.13
N PHE A 59 2.41 4.42 10.63
CA PHE A 59 2.02 5.72 10.09
C PHE A 59 0.83 6.27 10.87
N GLU A 60 0.83 7.58 11.12
CA GLU A 60 -0.27 8.25 11.84
C GLU A 60 -1.41 8.68 10.90
N THR A 61 -1.08 8.99 9.65
CA THR A 61 -2.04 9.46 8.65
C THR A 61 -1.82 8.78 7.31
N LEU A 62 -2.86 8.75 6.46
CA LEU A 62 -2.73 8.29 5.09
C LEU A 62 -1.73 9.15 4.30
N GLU A 63 -1.73 10.46 4.52
CA GLU A 63 -0.79 11.37 3.85
C GLU A 63 0.68 11.07 4.16
N ASP A 64 1.00 10.79 5.42
CA ASP A 64 2.36 10.44 5.85
C ASP A 64 2.83 9.12 5.19
N PHE A 65 1.94 8.13 5.17
CA PHE A 65 2.17 6.87 4.47
C PHE A 65 2.38 7.09 2.97
N GLU A 66 1.53 7.88 2.30
CA GLU A 66 1.68 8.18 0.88
C GLU A 66 3.00 8.88 0.58
N LYS A 67 3.41 9.87 1.40
CA LYS A 67 4.70 10.55 1.28
C LYS A 67 5.87 9.57 1.43
N HIS A 68 5.79 8.64 2.37
CA HIS A 68 6.81 7.60 2.54
C HIS A 68 6.95 6.75 1.28
N VAL A 69 5.85 6.21 0.76
CA VAL A 69 5.87 5.37 -0.45
C VAL A 69 6.35 6.17 -1.66
N GLN A 70 5.89 7.41 -1.84
CA GLN A 70 6.38 8.29 -2.92
C GLN A 70 7.88 8.58 -2.83
N SER A 71 8.42 8.78 -1.62
CA SER A 71 9.85 9.01 -1.43
C SER A 71 10.68 7.82 -1.92
N LYS A 72 10.15 6.60 -1.78
CA LYS A 72 10.79 5.37 -2.25
C LYS A 72 10.72 5.22 -3.77
N ILE A 73 9.59 5.61 -4.37
CA ILE A 73 9.42 5.60 -5.83
C ILE A 73 10.37 6.61 -6.50
N LYS A 74 10.45 7.85 -5.99
CA LYS A 74 11.25 8.93 -6.60
C LYS A 74 12.76 8.73 -6.51
N LYS A 75 13.25 7.96 -5.53
CA LYS A 75 14.69 7.72 -5.33
C LYS A 75 15.37 6.93 -6.45
N GLU A 76 14.62 6.31 -7.36
CA GLU A 76 15.17 5.49 -8.45
C GLU A 76 15.19 6.22 -9.81
N GLU A 77 14.49 7.36 -9.94
CA GLU A 77 14.45 8.14 -11.20
C GLU A 77 15.55 9.23 -11.29
N SER A 78 16.50 9.29 -10.35
CA SER A 78 17.62 10.26 -10.33
C SER A 78 18.99 9.61 -10.34
#